data_AF-A0A357YUN6-F1
#
_entry.id   AF-A0A357YUN6-F1
#
_cell.length_a   1.000
_cell.length_b   1.000
_cell.length_c   1.000
_cell.angle_alpha   90.00
_cell.angle_beta   90.00
_cell.angle_gamma   90.00
#
_symmetry.space_group_name_H-M   'P 1'
#
loop_
_entity.id
_entity.type
_entity.pdbx_description
1 polymer ?
#
loop_
_entity_poly.entity_id
_entity_poly.type
_entity_poly.pdbx_seq_one_letter_code
_entity_poly.pdbx_strand_id
1 'polypeptide(L)'
;MEPMKVNIKTLIDDVQCYEISECPFCDSINTIKKGYDDRESAKQRYECKECGKRFDDITRTIFAGHHQPLKAWILCLYFMGLNLSNNQISKEL
;
A
#
# COMPACT_ATOMS: atom_id res chain seq x y z
N MET A 1 34.08 -10.20 -10.40
CA MET A 1 33.25 -9.69 -9.29
C MET A 1 31.81 -9.82 -9.76
N GLU A 2 31.09 -10.83 -9.30
CA GLU A 2 29.68 -11.01 -9.68
C GLU A 2 28.84 -9.85 -9.12
N PRO A 3 27.93 -9.26 -9.91
CA PRO A 3 27.06 -8.21 -9.40
C PRO A 3 26.14 -8.78 -8.31
N MET A 4 26.10 -8.11 -7.16
CA MET A 4 25.22 -8.47 -6.06
C MET A 4 23.76 -8.38 -6.52
N LYS A 5 23.06 -9.51 -6.62
CA LYS A 5 21.62 -9.55 -6.91
C LYS A 5 20.85 -9.09 -5.69
N VAL A 6 20.40 -7.83 -5.70
CA VAL A 6 19.52 -7.28 -4.67
C VAL A 6 18.08 -7.60 -5.05
N ASN A 7 17.34 -8.29 -4.18
CA ASN A 7 15.89 -8.41 -4.35
C ASN A 7 15.24 -7.13 -3.83
N ILE A 8 14.98 -6.18 -4.74
CA ILE A 8 14.45 -4.87 -4.39
C ILE A 8 13.08 -4.92 -3.68
N LYS A 9 12.30 -6.00 -3.88
CA LYS A 9 11.03 -6.22 -3.17
C LYS A 9 11.19 -6.40 -1.66
N THR A 10 12.39 -6.75 -1.20
CA THR A 10 12.69 -6.91 0.23
C THR A 10 13.09 -5.61 0.92
N LEU A 11 13.28 -4.52 0.15
CA LEU A 11 13.64 -3.22 0.70
C LEU A 11 12.42 -2.42 1.18
N ILE A 12 11.21 -2.84 0.81
CA ILE A 12 9.97 -2.21 1.23
C ILE A 12 9.28 -3.10 2.25
N ASP A 13 9.03 -2.54 3.44
CA ASP A 13 8.20 -3.17 4.46
C ASP A 13 6.72 -2.97 4.13
N ASP A 14 5.97 -4.08 4.07
CA ASP A 14 4.55 -4.03 3.71
C ASP A 14 3.74 -3.25 4.77
N VAL A 15 4.07 -3.36 6.06
CA VAL A 15 3.30 -2.71 7.14
C VAL A 15 3.45 -1.20 7.07
N GLN A 16 4.66 -0.70 6.83
CA GLN A 16 4.91 0.73 6.65
C GLN A 16 4.19 1.34 5.44
N CYS A 17 3.78 0.53 4.46
CA CYS A 17 2.99 1.03 3.34
C CYS A 17 1.54 1.37 3.73
N TYR A 18 1.06 0.83 4.84
CA TYR A 18 -0.32 0.94 5.31
C TYR A 18 -0.36 1.70 6.65
N GLU A 19 -0.08 3.01 6.61
CA GLU A 19 -0.26 3.90 7.75
C GLU A 19 -1.33 4.96 7.43
N ILE A 20 -2.47 4.88 8.12
CA ILE A 20 -3.51 5.91 8.08
C ILE A 20 -3.82 6.39 9.50
N SER A 21 -3.86 7.71 9.70
CA SER A 21 -4.07 8.34 11.01
C SER A 21 -5.51 8.85 11.22
N GLU A 22 -6.24 9.11 10.14
CA GLU A 22 -7.54 9.78 10.17
C GLU A 22 -8.55 9.17 9.21
N CYS A 23 -9.84 9.38 9.50
CA CYS A 23 -10.91 8.90 8.64
C CYS A 23 -10.94 9.69 7.32
N PRO A 24 -10.84 9.04 6.15
CA PRO A 24 -10.77 9.73 4.86
C PRO A 24 -12.11 10.37 4.44
N PHE A 25 -13.16 10.30 5.27
CA PHE A 25 -14.49 10.85 4.97
C PHE A 25 -14.87 12.07 5.80
N CYS A 26 -14.29 12.24 6.98
CA CYS A 26 -14.64 13.30 7.92
C CYS A 26 -13.44 13.78 8.75
N ASP A 27 -12.24 13.31 8.44
CA ASP A 27 -10.96 13.68 9.05
C ASP A 27 -10.86 13.41 10.56
N SER A 28 -11.79 12.61 11.10
CA SER A 28 -11.77 12.22 12.50
C SER A 28 -10.71 11.15 12.78
N ILE A 29 -9.94 11.35 13.84
CA ILE A 29 -9.00 10.35 14.37
C ILE A 29 -9.69 9.26 15.21
N ASN A 30 -10.98 9.44 15.55
CA ASN A 30 -11.73 8.51 16.39
C ASN A 30 -12.18 7.28 15.58
N THR A 31 -11.28 6.32 15.44
CA THR A 31 -11.48 5.12 14.61
C THR A 31 -11.36 3.83 15.44
N ILE A 32 -11.99 2.76 14.97
CA ILE A 32 -11.91 1.42 15.55
C ILE A 32 -11.24 0.48 14.54
N LYS A 33 -10.22 -0.26 14.99
CA LYS A 33 -9.59 -1.33 14.21
C LYS A 33 -10.50 -2.58 14.20
N LYS A 34 -10.91 -3.00 13.00
CA LYS A 34 -11.83 -4.13 12.73
C LYS A 34 -11.10 -5.30 12.06
N GLY A 35 -9.91 -5.64 12.56
CA GLY A 35 -9.07 -6.71 11.99
C GLY A 35 -8.45 -6.33 10.65
N TYR A 36 -7.90 -7.32 9.95
CA TYR A 36 -7.15 -7.14 8.70
C TYR A 36 -7.90 -7.71 7.50
N ASP A 37 -7.44 -7.38 6.30
CA ASP A 37 -7.91 -8.01 5.07
C ASP A 37 -7.47 -9.47 4.98
N ASP A 38 -8.36 -10.34 4.50
CA ASP A 38 -8.12 -11.77 4.42
C ASP A 38 -7.08 -12.14 3.34
N ARG A 39 -6.88 -11.27 2.34
CA ARG A 39 -5.90 -11.45 1.26
C ARG A 39 -4.60 -10.70 1.52
N GLU A 40 -4.66 -9.61 2.27
CA GLU A 40 -3.52 -8.76 2.60
C GLU A 40 -3.47 -8.49 4.11
N SER A 41 -2.72 -9.30 4.84
CA SER A 41 -2.64 -9.23 6.30
C SER A 41 -2.06 -7.92 6.85
N ALA A 42 -1.33 -7.16 6.05
CA ALA A 42 -0.82 -5.83 6.40
C ALA A 42 -1.90 -4.74 6.29
N LYS A 43 -2.99 -4.99 5.56
CA LYS A 43 -4.06 -4.03 5.31
C LYS A 43 -5.11 -4.10 6.40
N GLN A 44 -5.23 -3.03 7.17
CA GLN A 44 -6.13 -2.88 8.31
C GLN A 44 -7.52 -2.38 7.86
N ARG A 45 -8.57 -2.96 8.43
CA ARG A 45 -9.96 -2.49 8.28
C ARG A 45 -10.32 -1.58 9.46
N TYR A 46 -11.00 -0.47 9.19
CA TYR A 46 -11.40 0.53 10.16
C TYR A 46 -12.89 0.85 10.10
N GLU A 47 -13.43 1.34 11.20
CA GLU A 47 -14.75 1.96 11.30
C GLU A 47 -14.62 3.28 12.06
N CYS A 48 -15.08 4.40 11.47
CA CYS A 48 -15.06 5.70 12.12
C CYS A 48 -16.22 5.81 13.12
N LYS A 49 -15.93 6.30 14.34
CA LYS A 49 -16.94 6.50 15.39
C LYS A 49 -17.83 7.73 15.13
N GLU A 50 -17.30 8.75 14.46
CA GLU A 50 -18.04 10.00 14.22
C GLU A 50 -19.02 9.86 13.06
N CYS A 51 -18.57 9.38 11.90
CA CYS A 51 -19.42 9.28 10.70
C CYS A 51 -19.93 7.86 10.42
N GLY A 52 -19.55 6.87 11.21
CA GLY A 52 -19.99 5.47 11.08
C GLY A 52 -19.49 4.73 9.83
N LYS A 53 -18.69 5.37 8.97
CA LYS A 53 -18.22 4.78 7.71
C LYS A 53 -17.08 3.80 7.95
N ARG A 54 -17.05 2.76 7.14
CA ARG A 54 -15.94 1.79 7.08
C ARG A 54 -14.96 2.18 5.99
N PHE A 55 -13.69 1.94 6.26
CA PHE A 55 -12.59 2.19 5.33
C PHE A 55 -11.42 1.27 5.65
N ASP A 56 -10.44 1.26 4.77
CA ASP A 56 -9.14 0.62 4.92
C ASP A 56 -8.02 1.62 4.61
N ASP A 57 -6.76 1.23 4.76
CA ASP A 57 -5.61 2.13 4.59
C ASP A 57 -5.48 2.73 3.18
N ILE A 58 -6.12 2.12 2.17
CA ILE A 58 -6.06 2.57 0.77
C ILE A 58 -7.36 3.25 0.31
N THR A 59 -8.36 3.37 1.19
CA THR A 59 -9.64 4.00 0.85
C THR A 59 -9.43 5.46 0.46
N ARG A 60 -10.00 5.86 -0.68
CA ARG A 60 -9.82 7.18 -1.33
C ARG A 60 -8.38 7.51 -1.78
N THR A 61 -7.51 6.52 -1.89
CA THR A 61 -6.21 6.67 -2.57
C THR A 61 -6.28 6.18 -4.02
N ILE A 62 -5.27 6.48 -4.82
CA ILE A 62 -5.10 5.92 -6.18
C ILE A 62 -4.91 4.40 -6.19
N PHE A 63 -4.62 3.81 -5.02
CA PHE A 63 -4.35 2.40 -4.84
C PHE A 63 -5.62 1.59 -4.51
N ALA A 64 -6.77 2.26 -4.29
CA ALA A 64 -8.02 1.59 -3.99
C ALA A 64 -8.39 0.53 -5.05
N GLY A 65 -8.73 -0.68 -4.59
CA GLY A 65 -9.16 -1.78 -5.47
C GLY A 65 -8.05 -2.46 -6.26
N HIS A 66 -6.78 -2.25 -5.93
CA HIS A 66 -5.69 -2.96 -6.59
C HIS A 66 -5.73 -4.48 -6.35
N HIS A 67 -5.17 -5.23 -7.30
CA HIS A 67 -5.02 -6.67 -7.22
C HIS A 67 -3.61 -7.13 -6.83
N GLN A 68 -2.62 -6.24 -6.91
CA GLN A 68 -1.23 -6.50 -6.56
C GLN A 68 -0.90 -5.79 -5.24
N PRO A 69 -0.02 -6.36 -4.38
CA PRO A 69 0.36 -5.74 -3.11
C PRO A 69 0.85 -4.31 -3.29
N LEU A 70 0.60 -3.45 -2.30
CA LEU A 70 0.93 -2.02 -2.39
C LEU A 70 2.42 -1.77 -2.66
N LYS A 71 3.32 -2.60 -2.11
CA LYS A 71 4.76 -2.53 -2.40
C LYS A 71 5.11 -2.63 -3.89
N ALA A 72 4.36 -3.43 -4.65
CA ALA A 72 4.62 -3.60 -6.09
C ALA A 72 4.28 -2.31 -6.84
N TRP A 73 3.21 -1.62 -6.43
CA TRP A 73 2.86 -0.31 -6.95
C TRP A 73 3.87 0.77 -6.58
N ILE A 74 4.33 0.79 -5.32
CA ILE A 74 5.35 1.74 -4.87
C ILE A 74 6.65 1.57 -5.68
N LEU A 75 7.11 0.33 -5.88
CA LEU A 75 8.28 0.05 -6.71
C LEU A 75 8.06 0.42 -8.17
N CYS A 76 6.89 0.12 -8.72
CA CYS A 76 6.52 0.48 -10.09
C CYS A 76 6.59 2.00 -10.29
N LEU A 77 6.01 2.77 -9.37
CA LEU A 77 6.07 4.24 -9.38
C LEU A 77 7.49 4.78 -9.24
N TYR A 78 8.29 4.18 -8.34
CA TYR A 78 9.71 4.52 -8.19
C TYR A 78 10.48 4.32 -9.50
N PHE A 79 10.31 3.16 -10.16
CA PHE A 79 10.98 2.87 -11.43
C PHE A 79 10.50 3.75 -12.59
N MET A 80 9.20 4.07 -12.64
CA MET A 80 8.68 5.04 -13.61
C MET A 80 9.30 6.43 -13.39
N GLY A 81 9.49 6.86 -12.14
CA GLY A 81 10.20 8.11 -11.80
C GLY A 81 11.68 8.11 -12.19
N LEU A 82 12.29 6.92 -12.27
CA LEU A 82 13.64 6.72 -12.81
C LEU A 82 13.67 6.57 -14.34
N ASN A 83 12.53 6.74 -15.02
CA ASN A 83 12.36 6.61 -16.47
C ASN A 83 12.72 5.22 -17.04
N LEU A 84 12.50 4.15 -16.27
CA LEU A 84 12.61 2.79 -16.81
C LEU A 84 11.44 2.50 -17.75
N SER A 85 11.71 1.76 -18.82
CA SER A 85 10.64 1.25 -19.69
C SER A 85 9.82 0.17 -19.00
N ASN A 86 8.55 0.00 -19.40
CA ASN A 86 7.69 -1.06 -18.88
C ASN A 86 8.32 -2.47 -19.01
N ASN A 87 9.13 -2.71 -20.04
CA ASN A 87 9.83 -3.98 -20.23
C ASN A 87 10.97 -4.19 -19.21
N GLN A 88 11.63 -3.12 -18.74
CA GLN A 88 12.58 -3.21 -17.65
C GLN A 88 11.87 -3.43 -16.32
N ILE A 89 10.80 -2.66 -16.06
CA ILE A 89 10.00 -2.79 -14.83
C ILE A 89 9.44 -4.22 -14.68
N SER A 90 8.88 -4.79 -15.74
CA SER A 90 8.34 -6.16 -15.74
C SER A 90 9.38 -7.26 -15.51
N LYS A 91 10.69 -6.98 -15.64
CA LYS A 91 11.74 -7.94 -15.32
C LYS A 91 12.16 -7.89 -13.86
N GLU A 92 11.90 -6.76 -13.19
CA GLU A 92 12.22 -6.55 -11.77
C GLU A 92 11.04 -6.88 -10.85
N LEU A 93 9.81 -6.65 -11.31
CA LEU A 93 8.55 -6.89 -10.59
C LEU A 93 7.83 -8.14 -11.09
#